data_AF-A0A532CNF9-F1
#
_entry.id   AF-A0A532CNF9-F1
#
_cell.length_a   1.000
_cell.length_b   1.000
_cell.length_c   1.000
_cell.angle_alpha   90.00
_cell.angle_beta   90.00
_cell.angle_gamma   90.00
#
_symmetry.space_group_name_H-M   'P 1'
#
loop_
_entity.id
_entity.type
_entity.pdbx_description
1 polymer ?
#
loop_
_entity_poly.entity_id
_entity_poly.type
_entity_poly.pdbx_seq_one_letter_code
_entity_poly.pdbx_strand_id
1 'polypeptide(L)'
;MNPPILEGDPSDPRRKALNPGLKFLLELGPGLVFFFTTVRGAWLVGKFPILSHIGEPILIATAFFMVATALSLSVSWILTRSWPIMPLVSAIVVFV
;
A
#
# COMPACT_ATOMS: atom_id res chain seq x y z
N MET A 1 5.63 -22.21 23.07
CA MET A 1 4.49 -21.32 22.77
C MET A 1 4.70 -20.79 21.36
N ASN A 2 3.83 -21.15 20.41
CA ASN A 2 3.93 -20.66 19.04
C ASN A 2 3.61 -19.16 19.01
N PRO A 3 4.40 -18.33 18.29
CA PRO A 3 4.06 -16.92 18.14
C PRO A 3 2.71 -16.80 17.40
N PRO A 4 1.81 -15.90 17.82
CA PRO A 4 0.54 -15.69 17.16
C PRO A 4 0.76 -15.12 15.75
N ILE A 5 0.09 -15.72 14.76
CA ILE A 5 0.18 -15.37 13.33
C ILE A 5 -0.57 -14.04 13.05
N LEU A 6 -1.49 -13.67 13.95
CA LEU A 6 -2.38 -12.52 13.87
C LEU A 6 -1.96 -11.46 14.89
N GLU A 7 -2.17 -10.19 14.56
CA GLU A 7 -1.85 -9.06 15.44
C GLU A 7 -2.63 -9.15 16.77
N GLY A 8 -1.89 -9.15 17.89
CA GLY A 8 -2.46 -9.27 19.24
C GLY A 8 -3.18 -8.01 19.72
N ASP A 9 -3.85 -8.11 20.87
CA ASP A 9 -4.67 -7.06 21.48
C ASP A 9 -3.98 -5.68 21.45
N PRO A 10 -4.69 -4.59 21.06
CA PRO A 10 -4.15 -3.22 21.04
C PRO A 10 -3.46 -2.79 22.33
N SER A 11 -3.80 -3.43 23.46
CA SER A 11 -3.32 -3.13 24.81
C SER A 11 -2.10 -3.96 25.24
N ASP A 12 -1.53 -4.83 24.38
CA ASP A 12 -0.39 -5.69 24.76
C ASP A 12 0.92 -4.87 24.86
N PRO A 13 1.55 -4.77 26.05
CA PRO A 13 2.81 -4.05 26.24
C PRO A 13 4.01 -4.69 25.51
N ARG A 14 3.87 -5.90 24.97
CA ARG A 14 4.90 -6.57 24.14
C ARG A 14 4.87 -6.16 22.66
N ARG A 15 3.93 -5.28 22.28
CA ARG A 15 3.80 -4.83 20.90
C ARG A 15 4.99 -3.95 20.52
N LYS A 16 5.75 -4.38 19.50
CA LYS A 16 6.75 -3.51 18.85
C LYS A 16 5.98 -2.40 18.15
N ALA A 17 5.95 -1.22 18.77
CA ALA A 17 5.37 -0.04 18.16
C ALA A 17 6.16 0.27 16.89
N LEU A 18 5.52 0.14 15.72
CA LEU A 18 6.04 0.73 14.49
C LEU A 18 6.30 2.21 14.75
N ASN A 19 7.43 2.72 14.27
CA ASN A 19 7.73 4.13 14.36
C ASN A 19 6.56 4.91 13.71
N PRO A 20 5.92 5.88 14.40
CA PRO A 20 4.77 6.62 13.89
C PRO A 20 4.99 7.22 12.50
N GLY A 21 6.21 7.71 12.23
CA GLY A 21 6.57 8.24 10.90
C GLY A 21 6.60 7.18 9.82
N LEU A 22 7.02 5.96 10.15
CA LEU A 22 7.05 4.84 9.20
C LEU A 22 5.64 4.35 8.88
N LYS A 23 4.77 4.27 9.89
CA LYS A 23 3.35 3.94 9.68
C LYS A 23 2.67 4.98 8.79
N PHE A 24 2.90 6.26 9.06
CA PHE A 24 2.37 7.34 8.24
C PHE A 24 2.85 7.27 6.79
N LEU A 25 4.14 6.98 6.56
CA LEU A 25 4.68 6.85 5.22
C LEU A 25 4.13 5.63 4.47
N LEU A 26 3.88 4.51 5.18
CA LEU A 26 3.25 3.32 4.61
C LEU A 26 1.80 3.58 4.22
N GLU A 27 1.04 4.32 5.02
CA GLU A 27 -0.36 4.66 4.74
C GLU A 27 -0.48 5.75 3.67
N LEU A 28 0.39 6.76 3.67
CA LEU A 28 0.42 7.80 2.63
C LEU A 28 1.04 7.35 1.31
N GLY A 29 1.98 6.39 1.34
CA GLY A 29 2.75 5.98 0.16
C GLY A 29 1.89 5.66 -1.06
N PRO A 30 0.89 4.77 -0.94
CA PRO A 30 -0.02 4.46 -2.04
C PRO A 30 -0.79 5.69 -2.52
N GLY A 31 -1.34 6.49 -1.60
CA GLY A 31 -2.07 7.72 -1.95
C GLY A 31 -1.22 8.72 -2.71
N LEU A 32 0.04 8.90 -2.32
CA LEU A 32 0.99 9.78 -3.01
C LEU A 32 1.33 9.26 -4.41
N VAL A 33 1.52 7.94 -4.57
CA VAL A 33 1.75 7.33 -5.87
C VAL A 33 0.56 7.55 -6.79
N PHE A 34 -0.66 7.26 -6.32
CA PHE A 34 -1.89 7.49 -7.07
C PHE A 34 -2.00 8.94 -7.54
N PHE A 35 -1.87 9.89 -6.62
CA PHE A 35 -2.01 11.31 -6.91
C PHE A 35 -0.98 11.79 -7.94
N PHE A 36 0.28 11.32 -7.80
CA PHE A 36 1.34 11.65 -8.73
C PHE A 36 1.05 11.11 -10.14
N THR A 37 0.64 9.84 -10.25
CA THR A 37 0.26 9.24 -11.54
C THR A 37 -0.99 9.85 -12.13
N THR A 38 -1.93 10.36 -11.34
CA THR A 38 -3.11 11.08 -11.86
C THR A 38 -2.70 12.44 -12.44
N VAL A 39 -1.90 13.23 -11.73
CA VAL A 39 -1.47 14.57 -12.18
C VAL A 39 -0.45 14.50 -13.32
N ARG A 40 0.41 13.48 -13.34
CA ARG A 40 1.46 13.27 -14.36
C ARG A 40 1.15 12.14 -15.33
N GLY A 41 -0.08 11.62 -15.36
CA GLY A 41 -0.44 10.44 -16.16
C GLY A 41 -0.15 10.63 -17.65
N ALA A 42 -0.51 11.78 -18.21
CA ALA A 42 -0.23 12.12 -19.61
C ALA A 42 1.28 12.14 -19.93
N TRP A 43 2.10 12.65 -19.02
CA TRP A 43 3.57 12.63 -19.17
C TRP A 43 4.14 11.21 -19.06
N LEU A 44 3.57 10.37 -18.19
CA LEU A 44 3.94 8.96 -18.05
C LEU A 44 3.66 8.19 -19.35
N VAL A 45 2.48 8.38 -19.94
CA VAL A 45 2.07 7.76 -21.21
C VAL A 45 2.98 8.21 -22.35
N GLY A 46 3.36 9.49 -22.38
CA GLY A 46 4.29 10.01 -23.38
C GLY A 46 5.70 9.40 -23.29
N LYS A 47 6.15 9.01 -22.10
CA LYS A 47 7.45 8.33 -21.90
C LYS A 47 7.38 6.83 -22.10
N PHE A 48 6.28 6.22 -21.70
CA PHE A 48 6.09 4.78 -21.73
C PHE A 48 4.79 4.49 -22.49
N PRO A 49 4.86 4.37 -23.82
CA PRO A 49 3.69 4.11 -24.64
C PRO A 49 3.02 2.78 -24.31
N ILE A 50 3.71 1.84 -23.63
CA ILE A 50 3.10 0.61 -23.12
C ILE A 50 1.91 0.89 -22.18
N LEU A 51 1.90 2.04 -21.46
CA LEU A 51 0.82 2.39 -20.55
C LEU A 51 -0.44 2.86 -21.28
N SER A 52 -0.35 3.35 -22.52
CA SER A 52 -1.55 3.74 -23.28
C SER A 52 -2.45 2.54 -23.57
N HIS A 53 -1.90 1.32 -23.60
CA HIS A 53 -2.66 0.09 -23.74
C HIS A 53 -3.49 -0.27 -22.49
N ILE A 54 -3.15 0.29 -21.31
CA ILE A 54 -3.92 0.10 -20.07
C ILE A 54 -5.22 0.93 -20.12
N GLY A 55 -5.22 2.03 -20.88
CA GLY A 55 -6.39 2.88 -21.10
C GLY A 55 -6.19 4.31 -20.60
N GLU A 56 -7.23 4.87 -19.99
CA GLU A 56 -7.21 6.27 -19.53
C GLU A 56 -6.14 6.53 -18.46
N PRO A 57 -5.62 7.77 -18.36
CA PRO A 57 -4.65 8.16 -17.32
C PRO A 57 -5.08 7.81 -15.90
N ILE A 58 -6.40 7.80 -15.63
CA ILE A 58 -6.94 7.42 -14.32
C ILE A 58 -6.82 5.92 -14.05
N LEU A 59 -6.99 5.06 -15.07
CA LEU A 59 -6.80 3.61 -14.94
C LEU A 59 -5.33 3.27 -14.70
N ILE A 60 -4.43 3.99 -15.37
CA ILE A 60 -2.99 3.91 -15.10
C ILE A 60 -2.70 4.27 -13.64
N ALA A 61 -3.28 5.38 -13.15
CA ALA A 61 -3.10 5.77 -11.76
C ALA A 61 -3.61 4.71 -10.79
N THR A 62 -4.77 4.12 -11.06
CA THR A 62 -5.32 3.01 -10.27
C THR A 62 -4.42 1.78 -10.29
N ALA A 63 -3.84 1.42 -11.44
CA ALA A 63 -2.89 0.31 -11.53
C ALA A 63 -1.65 0.55 -10.66
N PHE A 64 -1.08 1.75 -10.71
CA PHE A 64 0.05 2.12 -9.86
C PHE A 64 -0.32 2.15 -8.38
N PHE A 65 -1.52 2.62 -8.04
CA PHE A 65 -2.04 2.60 -6.68
C PHE A 65 -2.15 1.19 -6.11
N MET A 66 -2.70 0.25 -6.89
CA MET A 66 -2.80 -1.15 -6.50
C MET A 66 -1.41 -1.75 -6.22
N VAL A 67 -0.44 -1.52 -7.11
CA VAL A 67 0.94 -2.00 -6.92
C VAL A 67 1.59 -1.37 -5.68
N ALA A 68 1.44 -0.05 -5.50
CA ALA A 68 1.99 0.65 -4.33
C ALA A 68 1.35 0.19 -3.01
N THR A 69 0.04 -0.11 -3.02
CA THR A 69 -0.69 -0.65 -1.87
C THR A 69 -0.17 -2.03 -1.51
N ALA A 70 -0.01 -2.93 -2.48
CA ALA A 70 0.58 -4.25 -2.28
C ALA A 70 2.01 -4.17 -1.72
N LEU A 71 2.82 -3.24 -2.23
CA LEU A 71 4.18 -3.02 -1.76
C LEU A 71 4.21 -2.52 -0.31
N SER A 72 3.36 -1.54 0.01
CA SER A 72 3.25 -0.98 1.36
C SER A 72 2.86 -2.05 2.38
N LEU A 73 1.88 -2.89 2.06
CA LEU A 73 1.50 -4.02 2.91
C LEU A 73 2.64 -5.02 3.08
N SER A 74 3.35 -5.34 2.00
CA SER A 74 4.47 -6.28 2.03
C SER A 74 5.58 -5.76 2.95
N VAL A 75 5.94 -4.48 2.84
CA VAL A 75 6.94 -3.84 3.70
C VAL A 75 6.45 -3.79 5.15
N SER A 76 5.19 -3.42 5.38
CA SER A 76 4.56 -3.43 6.70
C SER A 76 4.67 -4.82 7.34
N TRP A 77 4.32 -5.88 6.60
CA TRP A 77 4.42 -7.26 7.06
C TRP A 77 5.85 -7.70 7.38
N ILE A 78 6.83 -7.33 6.54
CA ILE A 78 8.25 -7.64 6.79
C ILE A 78 8.74 -7.00 8.09
N LEU A 79 8.30 -5.77 8.37
CA LEU A 79 8.69 -4.98 9.55
C LEU A 79 7.99 -5.43 10.84
N THR A 80 6.68 -5.71 10.80
CA THR A 80 5.90 -6.12 11.98
C THR A 80 6.01 -7.61 12.25
N ARG A 81 6.32 -8.43 11.22
CA ARG A 81 6.31 -9.91 11.28
C ARG A 81 4.96 -10.51 11.69
N SER A 82 3.90 -9.70 11.73
CA SER A 82 2.52 -10.07 12.08
C SER A 82 1.58 -9.46 11.03
N TRP A 83 0.55 -10.20 10.61
CA TRP A 83 -0.39 -9.73 9.60
C TRP A 83 -1.30 -8.62 10.17
N PRO A 84 -1.22 -7.37 9.68
CA PRO A 84 -2.07 -6.29 10.15
C PRO A 84 -3.47 -6.45 9.56
N ILE A 85 -4.40 -7.03 10.33
CA ILE A 85 -5.74 -7.38 9.84
C ILE A 85 -6.48 -6.15 9.28
N MET A 86 -6.38 -5.00 9.94
CA MET A 86 -7.09 -3.77 9.51
C MET A 86 -6.58 -3.26 8.14
N PRO A 87 -5.28 -3.02 7.91
CA PRO A 87 -4.75 -2.70 6.59
C PRO A 87 -5.04 -3.75 5.52
N LEU A 88 -5.02 -5.03 5.89
CA LEU A 88 -5.28 -6.12 4.96
C LEU A 88 -6.70 -6.06 4.39
N VAL A 89 -7.68 -5.85 5.27
CA VAL A 89 -9.09 -5.73 4.90
C VAL A 89 -9.29 -4.53 3.97
N SER A 90 -8.69 -3.37 4.30
CA SER A 90 -8.77 -2.18 3.43
C SER A 90 -8.15 -2.44 2.05
N ALA A 91 -7.04 -3.18 1.97
CA ALA A 91 -6.42 -3.51 0.71
C ALA A 91 -7.30 -4.45 -0.13
N ILE A 92 -7.85 -5.50 0.47
CA ILE A 92 -8.76 -6.42 -0.22
C ILE A 92 -9.95 -5.66 -0.81
N VAL A 93 -10.52 -4.71 -0.07
CA VAL A 93 -11.62 -3.85 -0.55
C VAL A 93 -11.21 -2.98 -1.74
N VAL A 94 -9.94 -2.58 -1.84
CA VAL A 94 -9.43 -1.82 -3.00
C VAL A 94 -9.20 -2.71 -4.22
N PHE A 95 -8.95 -4.01 -4.03
CA PHE A 95 -8.65 -4.96 -5.10
C PHE A 95 -9.88 -5.67 -5.69
N VAL A 96 -11.07 -5.54 -5.08
CA VAL A 96 -12.36 -6.13 -5.52
C VAL A 96 -13.22 -5.05 -6.16
#